data_AF-A0A382QZR0-F1
#
_entry.id   AF-A0A382QZR0-F1
#
_cell.length_a   1.000
_cell.length_b   1.000
_cell.length_c   1.000
_cell.angle_alpha   90.00
_cell.angle_beta   90.00
_cell.angle_gamma   90.00
#
_symmetry.space_group_name_H-M   'P 1'
#
loop_
_entity.id
_entity.type
_entity.pdbx_description
1 polymer ?
#
loop_
_entity_poly.entity_id
_entity_poly.type
_entity_poly.pdbx_seq_one_letter_code
_entity_poly.pdbx_strand_id
1 'polypeptide(L)'
;MESILDLRDDGRLSAENAKSISLIATDVRIEYNKYVADLVKVNNIAGMQFFLKATCRDTGMSRTLDRFYRIALLELKLKEGVSFDCIVTSSESLAFVVRQLLTNYKSCANIQIESSQNSLLMFIMAFLKNIYRCFNHWFWPKIFRFKIELSEPIVLLDTFLSKDSFNKNLKLNDRYFPGLVDHFRERDSLYYLPTLSKFKYPWEWFKFFQDASRTTENILLKENYLKFVDYLSAIWKSITLPKVIKKIPEWRGLNVSKIVLDDIQSDRFSFSITQAVLIYYSFKRYQEQGLLIRGVIDWFEN
;
A
#
# COMPACT_ATOMS: atom_id res chain seq x y z
N MET A 1 -18.91 -3.12 -33.69
CA MET A 1 -17.49 -2.76 -33.85
C MET A 1 -17.23 -1.63 -32.88
N GLU A 2 -16.64 -1.91 -31.71
CA GLU A 2 -16.11 -0.85 -30.85
C GLU A 2 -14.72 -0.54 -31.38
N SER A 3 -14.46 0.70 -31.79
CA SER A 3 -13.17 1.02 -32.42
C SER A 3 -12.00 0.91 -31.43
N ILE A 4 -12.22 1.29 -30.16
CA ILE A 4 -11.16 1.39 -29.17
C ILE A 4 -11.64 0.92 -27.79
N LEU A 5 -10.89 0.02 -27.16
CA LEU A 5 -11.06 -0.33 -25.75
C LEU A 5 -9.89 0.21 -24.91
N ASP A 6 -10.19 1.07 -23.93
CA ASP A 6 -9.19 1.67 -23.04
C ASP A 6 -9.03 0.84 -21.75
N LEU A 7 -7.91 0.12 -21.66
CA LEU A 7 -7.53 -0.68 -20.49
C LEU A 7 -6.41 -0.02 -19.66
N ARG A 8 -6.11 1.27 -19.84
CA ARG A 8 -5.10 1.96 -19.00
C ARG A 8 -5.54 2.03 -17.54
N ASP A 9 -4.59 1.87 -16.60
CA ASP A 9 -4.82 1.95 -15.14
C ASP A 9 -5.61 3.22 -14.72
N ASP A 10 -5.39 4.36 -15.39
CA ASP A 10 -6.06 5.65 -15.20
C ASP A 10 -7.06 6.01 -16.31
N GLY A 11 -7.27 5.09 -17.25
CA GLY A 11 -8.23 5.21 -18.35
C GLY A 11 -9.68 5.16 -17.87
N ARG A 12 -10.57 5.76 -18.65
CA ARG A 12 -12.02 5.76 -18.38
C ARG A 12 -12.71 4.74 -19.26
N LEU A 13 -13.46 3.84 -18.64
CA LEU A 13 -14.33 2.92 -19.34
C LEU A 13 -15.62 3.62 -19.79
N SER A 14 -16.20 3.15 -20.89
CA SER A 14 -17.57 3.50 -21.25
C SER A 14 -18.54 3.06 -20.16
N ALA A 15 -19.72 3.68 -20.09
CA ALA A 15 -20.73 3.29 -19.10
C ALA A 15 -21.16 1.82 -19.24
N GLU A 16 -21.15 1.28 -20.46
CA GLU A 16 -21.46 -0.13 -20.73
C GLU A 16 -20.36 -1.07 -20.22
N ASN A 17 -19.09 -0.73 -20.49
CA ASN A 17 -17.96 -1.51 -20.01
C ASN A 17 -17.83 -1.45 -18.48
N ALA A 18 -18.15 -0.32 -17.86
CA ALA A 18 -18.23 -0.20 -16.40
C ALA A 18 -19.34 -1.11 -15.81
N LYS A 19 -20.52 -1.15 -16.43
CA LYS A 19 -21.60 -2.08 -16.03
C LYS A 19 -21.16 -3.54 -16.17
N SER A 20 -20.45 -3.86 -17.25
CA SER A 20 -19.93 -5.21 -17.50
C SER A 20 -18.94 -5.64 -16.41
N ILE A 21 -18.07 -4.74 -15.94
CA ILE A 21 -17.19 -5.01 -14.79
C ILE A 21 -18.02 -5.30 -13.53
N SER A 22 -19.06 -4.52 -13.24
CA SER A 22 -19.92 -4.76 -12.07
C SER A 22 -20.55 -6.15 -12.07
N LEU A 23 -20.88 -6.70 -13.25
CA LEU A 23 -21.45 -8.04 -13.38
C LEU A 23 -20.42 -9.14 -13.05
N ILE A 24 -19.17 -8.98 -13.48
CA ILE A 24 -18.10 -9.97 -13.25
C ILE A 24 -17.32 -9.73 -11.94
N ALA A 25 -17.65 -8.67 -11.20
CA ALA A 25 -16.83 -8.15 -10.12
C ALA A 25 -16.59 -9.17 -8.99
N THR A 26 -17.64 -9.91 -8.63
CA THR A 26 -17.64 -10.91 -7.57
C THR A 26 -16.77 -12.10 -7.95
N ASP A 27 -16.93 -12.62 -9.16
CA ASP A 27 -16.20 -13.81 -9.63
C ASP A 27 -14.71 -13.53 -9.72
N VAL A 28 -14.32 -12.41 -10.35
CA VAL A 28 -12.91 -12.01 -10.46
C VAL A 28 -12.30 -11.78 -9.08
N ARG A 29 -13.05 -11.28 -8.09
CA ARG A 29 -12.55 -11.14 -6.70
C ARG A 29 -12.31 -12.50 -6.04
N ILE A 30 -13.22 -13.45 -6.21
CA ILE A 30 -13.06 -14.81 -5.69
C ILE A 30 -11.84 -15.48 -6.34
N GLU A 31 -11.70 -15.36 -7.65
CA GLU A 31 -10.55 -15.87 -8.39
C GLU A 31 -9.24 -15.22 -7.96
N TYR A 32 -9.22 -13.90 -7.76
CA TYR A 32 -8.05 -13.19 -7.28
C TYR A 32 -7.66 -13.60 -5.86
N ASN A 33 -8.63 -13.79 -4.97
CA ASN A 33 -8.37 -14.28 -3.61
C ASN A 33 -7.73 -15.67 -3.62
N LYS A 34 -8.22 -16.55 -4.51
CA LYS A 34 -7.62 -17.87 -4.76
C LYS A 34 -6.22 -17.75 -5.35
N TYR A 35 -6.04 -16.89 -6.35
CA TYR A 35 -4.76 -16.61 -6.98
C TYR A 35 -3.71 -16.16 -5.97
N VAL A 36 -4.05 -15.22 -5.08
CA VAL A 36 -3.17 -14.76 -4.01
C VAL A 36 -2.86 -15.90 -3.03
N ALA A 37 -3.84 -16.74 -2.69
CA ALA A 37 -3.61 -17.91 -1.84
C ALA A 37 -2.63 -18.91 -2.49
N ASP A 38 -2.77 -19.15 -3.79
CA ASP A 38 -1.87 -20.02 -4.56
C ASP A 38 -0.47 -19.42 -4.66
N LEU A 39 -0.34 -18.11 -4.88
CA LEU A 39 0.92 -17.36 -4.87
C LEU A 39 1.63 -17.47 -3.51
N VAL A 40 0.88 -17.31 -2.42
CA VAL A 40 1.37 -17.45 -1.04
C VAL A 40 1.88 -18.86 -0.81
N LYS A 41 1.09 -19.87 -1.18
CA LYS A 41 1.41 -21.29 -0.99
C LYS A 41 2.65 -21.71 -1.78
N VAL A 42 2.73 -21.35 -3.06
CA VAL A 42 3.82 -21.80 -3.95
C VAL A 42 5.17 -21.16 -3.62
N ASN A 43 5.18 -20.01 -2.94
CA ASN A 43 6.39 -19.31 -2.48
C ASN A 43 6.66 -19.48 -0.98
N ASN A 44 5.83 -20.23 -0.25
CA ASN A 44 5.91 -20.40 1.21
C ASN A 44 5.98 -19.05 1.96
N ILE A 45 5.08 -18.13 1.61
CA ILE A 45 5.06 -16.78 2.20
C ILE A 45 4.69 -16.84 3.69
N ALA A 46 5.50 -16.19 4.53
CA ALA A 46 5.29 -16.09 5.97
C ALA A 46 5.85 -14.79 6.59
N GLY A 47 5.30 -14.40 7.74
CA GLY A 47 5.77 -13.27 8.54
C GLY A 47 5.78 -11.94 7.76
N MET A 48 6.90 -11.22 7.78
CA MET A 48 7.06 -9.92 7.09
C MET A 48 6.88 -9.99 5.57
N GLN A 49 6.88 -11.18 4.97
CA GLN A 49 6.66 -11.32 3.53
C GLN A 49 5.22 -10.97 3.14
N PHE A 50 4.27 -11.00 4.08
CA PHE A 50 2.90 -10.52 3.85
C PHE A 50 2.80 -9.00 3.65
N PHE A 51 3.86 -8.23 3.93
CA PHE A 51 3.87 -6.79 3.65
C PHE A 51 3.95 -6.46 2.15
N LEU A 52 4.24 -7.45 1.30
CA LEU A 52 4.35 -7.25 -0.15
C LEU A 52 2.97 -7.00 -0.78
N LYS A 53 2.91 -6.07 -1.74
CA LYS A 53 1.70 -5.78 -2.51
C LYS A 53 1.17 -6.98 -3.25
N ALA A 54 2.06 -7.80 -3.81
CA ALA A 54 1.70 -9.02 -4.53
C ALA A 54 0.94 -10.04 -3.66
N THR A 55 1.08 -9.97 -2.32
CA THR A 55 0.35 -10.80 -1.37
C THR A 55 -0.83 -10.07 -0.73
N CYS A 56 -1.04 -8.81 -1.07
CA CYS A 56 -2.08 -7.95 -0.51
C CYS A 56 -3.39 -8.09 -1.30
N ARG A 57 -4.50 -8.01 -0.58
CA ARG A 57 -5.86 -8.00 -1.16
C ARG A 57 -6.46 -6.60 -1.25
N ASP A 58 -5.75 -5.59 -0.78
CA ASP A 58 -6.18 -4.19 -0.84
C ASP A 58 -5.96 -3.62 -2.25
N THR A 59 -7.06 -3.23 -2.88
CA THR A 59 -7.10 -2.60 -4.21
C THR A 59 -6.44 -1.22 -4.26
N GLY A 60 -6.29 -0.53 -3.13
CA GLY A 60 -5.55 0.73 -3.05
C GLY A 60 -4.03 0.55 -3.06
N MET A 61 -3.56 -0.66 -2.74
CA MET A 61 -2.13 -0.98 -2.60
C MET A 61 -1.57 -1.74 -3.80
N SER A 62 -2.33 -2.71 -4.33
CA SER A 62 -1.96 -3.53 -5.50
C SER A 62 -2.79 -3.15 -6.72
N ARG A 63 -2.14 -3.04 -7.89
CA ARG A 63 -2.84 -2.83 -9.17
C ARG A 63 -3.25 -4.14 -9.84
N THR A 64 -2.81 -5.28 -9.31
CA THR A 64 -3.02 -6.59 -9.95
C THR A 64 -4.51 -6.91 -10.07
N LEU A 65 -5.31 -6.67 -9.03
CA LEU A 65 -6.76 -6.93 -9.08
C LEU A 65 -7.48 -6.02 -10.09
N ASP A 66 -7.16 -4.72 -10.14
CA ASP A 66 -7.73 -3.81 -11.14
C ASP A 66 -7.41 -4.28 -12.57
N ARG A 67 -6.17 -4.70 -12.81
CA ARG A 67 -5.76 -5.25 -14.10
C ARG A 67 -6.47 -6.56 -14.41
N PHE A 68 -6.73 -7.41 -13.42
CA PHE A 68 -7.51 -8.64 -13.61
C PHE A 68 -8.94 -8.31 -14.01
N TYR A 69 -9.58 -7.28 -13.44
CA TYR A 69 -10.89 -6.82 -13.90
C TYR A 69 -10.86 -6.37 -15.35
N ARG A 70 -9.84 -5.62 -15.77
CA ARG A 70 -9.67 -5.13 -17.15
C ARG A 70 -9.42 -6.28 -18.13
N ILE A 71 -8.64 -7.27 -17.74
CA ILE A 71 -8.39 -8.48 -18.55
C ILE A 71 -9.67 -9.32 -18.65
N ALA A 72 -10.40 -9.50 -17.55
CA ALA A 72 -11.66 -10.24 -17.54
C ALA A 72 -12.73 -9.56 -18.41
N LEU A 73 -12.78 -8.22 -18.40
CA LEU A 73 -13.66 -7.44 -19.27
C LEU A 73 -13.35 -7.71 -20.75
N LEU A 74 -12.07 -7.63 -21.14
CA LEU A 74 -11.66 -7.93 -22.51
C LEU A 74 -12.02 -9.37 -22.89
N GLU A 75 -11.75 -10.33 -22.01
CA GLU A 75 -12.11 -11.73 -22.25
C GLU A 75 -13.62 -11.92 -22.45
N LEU A 76 -14.45 -11.26 -21.63
CA LEU A 76 -15.91 -11.28 -21.77
C LEU A 76 -16.34 -10.74 -23.13
N LYS A 77 -15.83 -9.58 -23.53
CA LYS A 77 -16.19 -8.95 -24.82
C LYS A 77 -15.74 -9.79 -26.02
N LEU A 78 -14.58 -10.42 -25.94
CA LEU A 78 -14.11 -11.34 -26.98
C LEU A 78 -15.01 -12.60 -27.06
N LYS A 79 -15.47 -13.15 -25.93
CA LYS A 79 -16.44 -14.26 -25.90
C LYS A 79 -17.80 -13.87 -26.50
N GLU A 80 -18.22 -12.63 -26.30
CA GLU A 80 -19.43 -12.05 -26.91
C GLU A 80 -19.28 -11.79 -28.42
N GLY A 81 -18.09 -12.00 -29.00
CA GLY A 81 -17.81 -11.76 -30.41
C GLY A 81 -17.59 -10.28 -30.77
N VAL A 82 -17.33 -9.43 -29.78
CA VAL A 82 -17.01 -8.02 -30.01
C VAL A 82 -15.62 -7.90 -30.64
N SER A 83 -15.56 -7.27 -31.80
CA SER A 83 -14.31 -6.94 -32.48
C SER A 83 -13.83 -5.54 -32.11
N PHE A 84 -12.53 -5.42 -31.86
CA PHE A 84 -11.84 -4.16 -31.55
C PHE A 84 -10.79 -3.83 -32.61
N ASP A 85 -10.68 -2.57 -33.00
CA ASP A 85 -9.59 -2.13 -33.90
C ASP A 85 -8.32 -1.88 -33.08
N CYS A 86 -8.46 -1.29 -31.90
CA CYS A 86 -7.35 -0.95 -31.02
C CYS A 86 -7.67 -1.21 -29.54
N ILE A 87 -6.69 -1.70 -28.79
CA ILE A 87 -6.71 -1.82 -27.34
C ILE A 87 -5.58 -0.96 -26.78
N VAL A 88 -5.94 0.01 -25.93
CA VAL A 88 -4.97 0.91 -25.29
C VAL A 88 -4.62 0.36 -23.91
N THR A 89 -3.33 0.28 -23.59
CA THR A 89 -2.84 -0.25 -22.31
C THR A 89 -1.88 0.72 -21.63
N SER A 90 -1.85 0.66 -20.31
CA SER A 90 -0.99 1.51 -19.47
C SER A 90 0.48 1.07 -19.46
N SER A 91 0.76 -0.19 -19.76
CA SER A 91 2.08 -0.78 -19.57
C SER A 91 2.32 -1.99 -20.47
N GLU A 92 3.58 -2.26 -20.77
CA GLU A 92 4.02 -3.49 -21.45
C GLU A 92 3.60 -4.76 -20.68
N SER A 93 3.53 -4.69 -19.35
CA SER A 93 3.10 -5.81 -18.51
C SER A 93 1.64 -6.20 -18.73
N LEU A 94 0.74 -5.21 -18.87
CA LEU A 94 -0.65 -5.47 -19.23
C LEU A 94 -0.78 -5.88 -20.70
N ALA A 95 -0.07 -5.19 -21.61
CA ALA A 95 -0.05 -5.52 -23.04
C ALA A 95 0.36 -6.98 -23.28
N PHE A 96 1.32 -7.50 -22.51
CA PHE A 96 1.76 -8.90 -22.59
C PHE A 96 0.63 -9.90 -22.33
N VAL A 97 -0.27 -9.62 -21.38
CA VAL A 97 -1.41 -10.50 -21.09
C VAL A 97 -2.52 -10.32 -22.13
N VAL A 98 -2.75 -9.09 -22.58
CA VAL A 98 -3.70 -8.78 -23.67
C VAL A 98 -3.31 -9.52 -24.95
N ARG A 99 -2.02 -9.58 -25.32
CA ARG A 99 -1.55 -10.34 -26.49
C ARG A 99 -1.89 -11.83 -26.43
N GLN A 100 -1.78 -12.44 -25.24
CA GLN A 100 -2.16 -13.84 -25.04
C GLN A 100 -3.66 -14.04 -25.27
N LEU A 101 -4.51 -13.15 -24.72
CA LEU A 101 -5.95 -13.20 -24.95
C LEU A 101 -6.31 -13.03 -26.44
N LEU A 102 -5.76 -12.02 -27.11
CA LEU A 102 -6.05 -11.80 -28.54
C LEU A 102 -5.68 -13.02 -29.39
N THR A 103 -4.57 -13.68 -29.06
CA THR A 103 -4.15 -14.92 -29.72
C THR A 103 -5.13 -16.06 -29.47
N ASN A 104 -5.56 -16.26 -28.21
CA ASN A 104 -6.51 -17.30 -27.83
C ASN A 104 -7.88 -17.15 -28.54
N TYR A 105 -8.32 -15.91 -28.76
CA TYR A 105 -9.60 -15.60 -29.44
C TYR A 105 -9.46 -15.26 -30.92
N LYS A 106 -8.25 -15.39 -31.51
CA LYS A 106 -7.95 -15.08 -32.91
C LYS A 106 -8.38 -13.66 -33.34
N SER A 107 -8.23 -12.69 -32.44
CA SER A 107 -8.54 -11.28 -32.71
C SER A 107 -7.34 -10.54 -33.26
N CYS A 108 -7.56 -9.67 -34.25
CA CYS A 108 -6.53 -8.89 -34.93
C CYS A 108 -6.36 -7.46 -34.36
N ALA A 109 -6.93 -7.18 -33.18
CA ALA A 109 -6.87 -5.86 -32.57
C ALA A 109 -5.41 -5.39 -32.38
N ASN A 110 -5.14 -4.13 -32.74
CA ASN A 110 -3.83 -3.52 -32.48
C ASN A 110 -3.69 -3.19 -30.98
N ILE A 111 -2.47 -3.19 -30.46
CA ILE A 111 -2.21 -2.79 -29.07
C ILE A 111 -1.37 -1.52 -29.05
N GLN A 112 -1.93 -0.47 -28.45
CA GLN A 112 -1.22 0.78 -28.18
C GLN A 112 -0.79 0.82 -26.71
N ILE A 113 0.49 1.16 -26.48
CA ILE A 113 1.06 1.30 -25.14
C ILE A 113 1.41 2.78 -24.94
N GLU A 114 0.75 3.45 -24.00
CA GLU A 114 0.91 4.90 -23.84
C GLU A 114 2.00 5.32 -22.85
N SER A 115 2.48 4.42 -21.98
CA SER A 115 3.53 4.77 -21.02
C SER A 115 4.84 4.06 -21.30
N SER A 116 5.91 4.86 -21.43
CA SER A 116 7.29 4.41 -21.34
C SER A 116 7.96 5.15 -20.18
N GLN A 117 7.81 4.61 -18.97
CA GLN A 117 8.53 5.15 -17.82
C GLN A 117 9.94 4.56 -17.79
N ASN A 118 10.95 5.41 -17.53
CA ASN A 118 12.31 4.95 -17.31
C ASN A 118 12.41 4.27 -15.94
N SER A 119 12.48 2.93 -15.96
CA SER A 119 12.48 2.09 -14.76
C SER A 119 13.67 2.36 -13.84
N LEU A 120 14.85 2.69 -14.38
CA LEU A 120 16.04 2.99 -13.59
C LEU A 120 15.88 4.30 -12.80
N LEU A 121 15.37 5.35 -13.46
CA LEU A 121 15.13 6.64 -12.80
C LEU A 121 14.10 6.50 -11.68
N MET A 122 13.01 5.78 -11.93
CA MET A 122 11.97 5.48 -10.93
C MET A 122 12.54 4.77 -9.70
N PHE A 123 13.41 3.78 -9.94
CA PHE A 123 14.07 3.01 -8.89
C PHE A 123 15.01 3.85 -8.03
N ILE A 124 15.84 4.70 -8.65
CA ILE A 124 16.73 5.64 -7.94
C ILE A 124 15.89 6.63 -7.12
N MET A 125 14.82 7.18 -7.70
CA MET A 125 13.94 8.11 -7.01
C MET A 125 13.20 7.45 -5.84
N ALA A 126 12.80 6.18 -5.96
CA ALA A 126 12.20 5.43 -4.85
C ALA A 126 13.20 5.27 -3.70
N PHE A 127 14.44 4.89 -4.00
CA PHE A 127 15.51 4.80 -3.00
C PHE A 127 15.77 6.12 -2.29
N LEU A 128 16.00 7.21 -3.03
CA LEU A 128 16.26 8.53 -2.44
C LEU A 128 15.08 9.01 -1.57
N LYS A 129 13.83 8.79 -2.01
CA LYS A 129 12.64 9.11 -1.22
C LYS A 129 12.57 8.29 0.07
N ASN A 130 12.93 7.02 0.02
CA ASN A 130 12.95 6.14 1.19
C ASN A 130 13.99 6.58 2.22
N ILE A 131 15.22 6.87 1.76
CA ILE A 131 16.29 7.42 2.61
C ILE A 131 15.86 8.75 3.23
N TYR A 132 15.33 9.69 2.42
CA TYR A 132 14.85 10.98 2.91
C TYR A 132 13.77 10.82 3.98
N ARG A 133 12.79 9.93 3.78
CA ARG A 133 11.74 9.69 4.77
C ARG A 133 12.32 9.06 6.04
N CYS A 134 13.15 8.04 5.93
CA CYS A 134 13.80 7.43 7.10
C CYS A 134 14.60 8.45 7.91
N PHE A 135 15.36 9.31 7.22
CA PHE A 135 16.10 10.38 7.86
C PHE A 135 15.18 11.30 8.67
N ASN A 136 14.08 11.80 8.08
CA ASN A 136 13.15 12.68 8.79
C ASN A 136 12.46 11.97 9.96
N HIS A 137 12.04 10.71 9.79
CA HIS A 137 11.45 9.92 10.86
C HIS A 137 12.43 9.68 12.01
N TRP A 138 13.73 9.57 11.74
CA TRP A 138 14.73 9.36 12.78
C TRP A 138 15.20 10.68 13.42
N PHE A 139 15.45 11.72 12.62
CA PHE A 139 16.11 12.95 13.04
C PHE A 139 15.24 13.85 13.91
N TRP A 140 14.03 14.18 13.45
CA TRP A 140 13.17 15.15 14.13
C TRP A 140 12.72 14.74 15.54
N PRO A 141 12.31 13.49 15.81
CA PRO A 141 11.94 13.09 17.17
C PRO A 141 13.13 13.04 18.15
N LYS A 142 14.39 13.09 17.68
CA LYS A 142 15.56 13.25 18.55
C LYS A 142 15.81 14.71 18.91
N ILE A 143 15.39 15.65 18.06
CA ILE A 143 15.44 17.09 18.32
C ILE A 143 14.28 17.51 19.24
N PHE A 144 13.07 17.11 18.87
CA PHE A 144 11.86 17.42 19.60
C PHE A 144 11.59 16.30 20.61
N ARG A 145 11.91 16.55 21.88
CA ARG A 145 11.63 15.58 22.95
C ARG A 145 10.15 15.54 23.27
N PHE A 146 9.57 14.37 23.11
CA PHE A 146 8.22 14.07 23.56
C PHE A 146 8.27 13.65 25.02
N LYS A 147 7.61 14.40 25.89
CA LYS A 147 7.35 13.93 27.26
C LYS A 147 5.99 13.26 27.24
N ILE A 148 5.96 11.96 27.46
CA ILE A 148 4.72 11.21 27.64
C ILE A 148 4.86 10.48 28.97
N GLU A 149 3.94 10.77 29.89
CA GLU A 149 3.71 9.93 31.05
C GLU A 149 2.69 8.86 30.62
N LEU A 150 3.13 7.61 30.60
CA LEU A 150 2.28 6.49 30.20
C LEU A 150 1.45 6.02 31.39
N SER A 151 0.14 5.93 31.21
CA SER A 151 -0.71 5.17 32.12
C SER A 151 -0.72 3.71 31.67
N GLU A 152 -0.17 2.80 32.47
CA GLU A 152 -0.12 1.38 32.11
C GLU A 152 -1.26 0.60 32.77
N PRO A 153 -1.96 -0.29 32.05
CA PRO A 153 -1.75 -0.69 30.65
C PRO A 153 -2.41 0.25 29.62
N ILE A 154 -1.81 0.36 28.42
CA ILE A 154 -2.28 1.23 27.33
C ILE A 154 -3.13 0.49 26.30
N VAL A 155 -4.04 1.22 25.65
CA VAL A 155 -4.74 0.81 24.42
C VAL A 155 -4.29 1.73 23.29
N LEU A 156 -3.92 1.13 22.15
CA LEU A 156 -3.44 1.89 20.99
C LEU A 156 -4.57 2.09 19.99
N LEU A 157 -4.68 3.30 19.44
CA LEU A 157 -5.61 3.64 18.36
C LEU A 157 -4.81 3.91 17.08
N ASP A 158 -4.83 2.99 16.12
CA ASP A 158 -4.10 3.16 14.86
C ASP A 158 -4.73 4.28 14.03
N THR A 159 -3.94 5.28 13.66
CA THR A 159 -4.45 6.46 12.95
C THR A 159 -3.41 7.00 11.99
N PHE A 160 -3.80 7.92 11.11
CA PHE A 160 -2.86 8.60 10.22
C PHE A 160 -2.77 10.08 10.56
N LEU A 161 -1.54 10.54 10.82
CA LEU A 161 -1.29 11.96 11.02
C LEU A 161 -0.54 12.56 9.84
N SER A 162 -0.83 13.82 9.58
CA SER A 162 -0.25 14.63 8.51
C SER A 162 0.10 16.03 9.02
N LYS A 163 0.68 16.85 8.16
CA LYS A 163 1.08 18.22 8.49
C LYS A 163 -0.03 19.13 9.02
N ASP A 164 -1.30 18.79 8.75
CA ASP A 164 -2.48 19.57 9.13
C ASP A 164 -3.33 18.83 10.18
N SER A 165 -2.72 17.90 10.92
CA SER A 165 -3.39 17.14 11.98
C SER A 165 -3.56 17.92 13.29
N PHE A 166 -2.77 18.97 13.53
CA PHE A 166 -2.95 19.83 14.70
C PHE A 166 -3.59 21.16 14.32
N ASN A 167 -4.54 21.62 15.13
CA ASN A 167 -5.11 22.95 14.99
C ASN A 167 -4.27 24.01 15.71
N LYS A 168 -4.68 25.29 15.64
CA LYS A 168 -3.96 26.42 16.27
C LYS A 168 -3.83 26.29 17.80
N ASN A 169 -4.70 25.49 18.43
CA ASN A 169 -4.70 25.24 19.88
C ASN A 169 -3.97 23.92 20.22
N LEU A 170 -3.20 23.35 19.28
CA LEU A 170 -2.46 22.10 19.42
C LEU A 170 -3.33 20.87 19.73
N LYS A 171 -4.65 20.96 19.52
CA LYS A 171 -5.55 19.80 19.60
C LYS A 171 -5.48 19.00 18.31
N LEU A 172 -5.57 17.68 18.46
CA LEU A 172 -5.61 16.77 17.33
C LEU A 172 -6.96 16.91 16.60
N ASN A 173 -6.90 17.09 15.29
CA ASN A 173 -8.04 16.99 14.41
C ASN A 173 -8.19 15.52 13.99
N ASP A 174 -8.91 14.74 14.80
CA ASP A 174 -9.16 13.34 14.49
C ASP A 174 -10.17 13.22 13.33
N ARG A 175 -9.66 12.73 12.20
CA ARG A 175 -10.45 12.48 10.98
C ARG A 175 -10.88 11.03 10.85
N TYR A 176 -10.29 10.16 11.65
CA TYR A 176 -10.47 8.72 11.54
C TYR A 176 -11.51 8.29 12.56
N PHE A 177 -11.38 8.64 13.85
CA PHE A 177 -12.34 8.20 14.87
C PHE A 177 -13.12 9.36 15.53
N PRO A 178 -13.87 10.18 14.75
CA PRO A 178 -14.55 11.34 15.29
C PRO A 178 -15.52 10.95 16.41
N GLY A 179 -15.26 11.45 17.61
CA GLY A 179 -16.07 11.20 18.80
C GLY A 179 -15.80 9.88 19.51
N LEU A 180 -14.97 8.96 18.98
CA LEU A 180 -14.67 7.69 19.67
C LEU A 180 -13.93 7.94 20.99
N VAL A 181 -12.91 8.80 20.94
CA VAL A 181 -12.07 9.11 22.10
C VAL A 181 -12.89 9.74 23.23
N ASP A 182 -13.91 10.53 22.89
CA ASP A 182 -14.79 11.17 23.88
C ASP A 182 -15.71 10.18 24.60
N HIS A 183 -15.99 9.01 23.99
CA HIS A 183 -16.84 7.96 24.57
C HIS A 183 -16.03 6.81 25.18
N PHE A 184 -14.70 6.86 25.11
CA PHE A 184 -13.84 5.82 25.67
C PHE A 184 -13.71 5.99 27.18
N ARG A 185 -14.20 4.99 27.95
CA ARG A 185 -14.30 5.05 29.43
C ARG A 185 -12.95 5.30 30.13
N GLU A 186 -11.86 4.79 29.55
CA GLU A 186 -10.51 4.87 30.11
C GLU A 186 -9.62 5.76 29.24
N ARG A 187 -10.06 7.00 28.99
CA ARG A 187 -9.40 7.93 28.05
C ARG A 187 -7.91 8.11 28.31
N ASP A 188 -7.49 8.15 29.56
CA ASP A 188 -6.08 8.33 29.93
C ASP A 188 -5.20 7.15 29.50
N SER A 189 -5.79 5.96 29.34
CA SER A 189 -5.12 4.75 28.84
C SER A 189 -5.13 4.63 27.31
N LEU A 190 -5.86 5.50 26.61
CA LEU A 190 -5.98 5.47 25.16
C LEU A 190 -4.92 6.37 24.53
N TYR A 191 -4.07 5.78 23.67
CA TYR A 191 -3.01 6.49 22.97
C TYR A 191 -3.15 6.33 21.46
N TYR A 192 -3.09 7.45 20.73
CA TYR A 192 -2.98 7.42 19.28
C TYR A 192 -1.63 6.81 18.88
N LEU A 193 -1.66 5.82 17.98
CA LEU A 193 -0.49 5.21 17.36
C LEU A 193 -0.42 5.67 15.90
N PRO A 194 0.25 6.80 15.59
CA PRO A 194 0.11 7.39 14.28
C PRO A 194 1.09 6.82 13.25
N THR A 195 0.53 6.56 12.07
CA THR A 195 1.26 6.42 10.81
C THR A 195 1.38 7.80 10.16
N LEU A 196 2.59 8.37 10.21
CA LEU A 196 2.87 9.68 9.60
C LEU A 196 2.79 9.60 8.07
N SER A 197 1.98 10.46 7.46
CA SER A 197 1.70 10.46 6.03
C SER A 197 1.61 11.87 5.45
N LYS A 198 1.75 11.99 4.12
CA LYS A 198 1.56 13.25 3.36
C LYS A 198 2.55 14.39 3.68
N PHE A 199 3.72 14.08 4.24
CA PHE A 199 4.83 15.02 4.37
C PHE A 199 5.68 15.04 3.10
N LYS A 200 5.89 16.22 2.52
CA LYS A 200 6.71 16.45 1.33
C LYS A 200 8.00 17.19 1.71
N TYR A 201 7.91 18.21 2.53
CA TYR A 201 9.00 19.16 2.74
C TYR A 201 9.55 19.16 4.18
N PRO A 202 10.84 19.49 4.40
CA PRO A 202 11.44 19.49 5.73
C PRO A 202 10.72 20.37 6.76
N TRP A 203 10.20 21.53 6.35
CA TRP A 203 9.46 22.42 7.25
C TRP A 203 8.12 21.83 7.72
N GLU A 204 7.51 20.94 6.94
CA GLU A 204 6.29 20.25 7.33
C GLU A 204 6.58 19.23 8.44
N TRP A 205 7.71 18.54 8.35
CA TRP A 205 8.18 17.65 9.42
C TRP A 205 8.54 18.44 10.68
N PHE A 206 9.33 19.51 10.54
CA PHE A 206 9.69 20.41 11.64
C PHE A 206 8.45 20.87 12.39
N LYS A 207 7.46 21.44 11.68
CA LYS A 207 6.23 21.95 12.27
C LYS A 207 5.47 20.84 13.00
N PHE A 208 5.30 19.69 12.35
CA PHE A 208 4.57 18.57 12.96
C PHE A 208 5.23 18.10 14.26
N PHE A 209 6.54 17.86 14.26
CA PHE A 209 7.23 17.38 15.46
C PHE A 209 7.28 18.46 16.55
N GLN A 210 7.37 19.74 16.18
CA GLN A 210 7.23 20.86 17.12
C GLN A 210 5.85 20.87 17.78
N ASP A 211 4.78 20.82 17.00
CA ASP A 211 3.39 20.84 17.50
C ASP A 211 3.12 19.60 18.35
N ALA A 212 3.53 18.42 17.88
CA ALA A 212 3.35 17.17 18.59
C ALA A 212 4.16 17.12 19.90
N SER A 213 5.29 17.82 20.02
CA SER A 213 6.04 17.91 21.28
C SER A 213 5.39 18.81 22.33
N ARG A 214 4.42 19.64 21.92
CA ARG A 214 3.74 20.65 22.75
C ARG A 214 2.27 20.32 23.02
N THR A 215 1.72 19.32 22.32
CA THR A 215 0.34 18.88 22.50
C THR A 215 0.16 18.19 23.85
N THR A 216 -1.06 18.24 24.38
CA THR A 216 -1.48 17.49 25.56
C THR A 216 -2.19 16.19 25.20
N GLU A 217 -2.31 15.87 23.91
CA GLU A 217 -2.95 14.66 23.42
C GLU A 217 -2.05 13.43 23.64
N ASN A 218 -2.67 12.30 23.98
CA ASN A 218 -1.97 11.03 24.22
C ASN A 218 -1.50 10.41 22.89
N ILE A 219 -0.32 10.81 22.40
CA ILE A 219 0.22 10.35 21.11
C ILE A 219 1.49 9.52 21.33
N LEU A 220 1.45 8.23 20.99
CA LEU A 220 2.60 7.33 21.06
C LEU A 220 3.34 7.28 19.71
N LEU A 221 4.36 8.13 19.53
CA LEU A 221 5.20 8.09 18.34
C LEU A 221 6.20 6.93 18.38
N LYS A 222 6.05 5.95 17.50
CA LYS A 222 7.02 4.84 17.32
C LYS A 222 8.46 5.31 17.11
N GLU A 223 8.65 6.45 16.47
CA GLU A 223 9.95 7.04 16.19
C GLU A 223 10.76 7.35 17.46
N ASN A 224 10.10 7.54 18.61
CA ASN A 224 10.77 7.72 19.89
C ASN A 224 11.43 6.43 20.40
N TYR A 225 10.89 5.27 20.03
CA TYR A 225 11.29 3.94 20.50
C TYR A 225 12.25 3.24 19.55
N LEU A 226 12.19 3.57 18.27
CA LEU A 226 13.04 2.99 17.24
C LEU A 226 14.50 3.45 17.39
N LYS A 227 15.41 2.50 17.18
CA LYS A 227 16.86 2.72 17.13
C LYS A 227 17.28 3.01 15.69
N PHE A 228 18.41 3.69 15.51
CA PHE A 228 18.96 3.96 14.17
C PHE A 228 19.13 2.67 13.33
N VAL A 229 19.57 1.58 13.97
CA VAL A 229 19.73 0.26 13.32
C VAL A 229 18.42 -0.34 12.81
N ASP A 230 17.28 0.04 13.39
CA ASP A 230 15.95 -0.42 12.93
C ASP A 230 15.62 0.18 11.56
N TYR A 231 15.99 1.45 11.33
CA TYR A 231 15.82 2.11 10.03
C TYR A 231 16.71 1.49 8.95
N LEU A 232 18.00 1.26 9.25
CA LEU A 232 18.90 0.58 8.31
C LEU A 232 18.39 -0.83 7.98
N SER A 233 17.93 -1.56 8.98
CA SER A 233 17.37 -2.91 8.81
C SER A 233 16.08 -2.88 7.98
N ALA A 234 15.20 -1.90 8.21
CA ALA A 234 13.96 -1.75 7.45
C ALA A 234 14.21 -1.38 5.98
N ILE A 235 15.17 -0.48 5.71
CA ILE A 235 15.61 -0.19 4.33
C ILE A 235 16.15 -1.45 3.67
N TRP A 236 17.00 -2.24 4.36
CA TRP A 236 17.52 -3.49 3.84
C TRP A 236 16.40 -4.53 3.55
N LYS A 237 15.38 -4.58 4.41
CA LYS A 237 14.18 -5.41 4.20
C LYS A 237 13.38 -4.96 2.98
N SER A 238 13.28 -3.66 2.70
CA SER A 238 12.63 -3.15 1.48
C SER A 238 13.31 -3.61 0.18
N ILE A 239 14.58 -4.04 0.24
CA ILE A 239 15.33 -4.59 -0.90
C ILE A 239 15.19 -6.11 -1.00
N THR A 240 15.18 -6.78 0.15
CA THR A 240 15.32 -8.24 0.23
C THR A 240 13.98 -8.97 0.25
N LEU A 241 12.95 -8.41 0.90
CA LEU A 241 11.63 -9.03 0.98
C LEU A 241 11.01 -9.31 -0.40
N PRO A 242 11.02 -8.37 -1.37
CA PRO A 242 10.40 -8.62 -2.68
C PRO A 242 11.07 -9.76 -3.47
N LYS A 243 12.28 -10.17 -3.12
CA LYS A 243 13.02 -11.26 -3.81
C LYS A 243 12.53 -12.67 -3.44
N VAL A 244 11.63 -12.78 -2.46
CA VAL A 244 11.08 -14.06 -2.01
C VAL A 244 10.12 -14.66 -3.04
N ILE A 245 9.38 -13.82 -3.76
CA ILE A 245 8.43 -14.29 -4.77
C ILE A 245 9.22 -14.70 -6.03
N LYS A 246 9.27 -16.00 -6.29
CA LYS A 246 10.01 -16.61 -7.41
C LYS A 246 9.08 -17.31 -8.40
N LYS A 247 8.00 -17.92 -7.89
CA LYS A 247 7.03 -18.67 -8.68
C LYS A 247 5.75 -17.85 -8.78
N ILE A 248 5.31 -17.56 -9.99
CA ILE A 248 4.08 -16.80 -10.23
C ILE A 248 3.11 -17.74 -10.95
N PRO A 249 1.97 -18.12 -10.33
CA PRO A 249 1.00 -18.99 -10.98
C PRO A 249 0.32 -18.27 -12.15
N GLU A 250 -0.28 -19.05 -13.04
CA GLU A 250 -1.15 -18.55 -14.10
C GLU A 250 -2.51 -18.15 -13.52
N TRP A 251 -3.23 -17.28 -14.23
CA TRP A 251 -4.61 -16.92 -13.92
C TRP A 251 -5.46 -17.11 -15.18
N ARG A 252 -6.50 -17.95 -15.09
CA ARG A 252 -7.32 -18.37 -16.26
C ARG A 252 -6.49 -18.96 -17.43
N GLY A 253 -5.40 -19.65 -17.11
CA GLY A 253 -4.46 -20.17 -18.12
C GLY A 253 -3.63 -19.09 -18.83
N LEU A 254 -3.67 -17.85 -18.34
CA LEU A 254 -2.85 -16.74 -18.82
C LEU A 254 -1.61 -16.60 -17.94
N ASN A 255 -0.46 -16.40 -18.58
CA ASN A 255 0.75 -16.02 -17.88
C ASN A 255 0.67 -14.54 -17.49
N VAL A 256 0.39 -14.29 -16.20
CA VAL A 256 0.28 -12.95 -15.60
C VAL A 256 1.56 -12.49 -14.89
N SER A 257 2.68 -13.19 -15.11
CA SER A 257 3.95 -12.92 -14.41
C SER A 257 4.41 -11.47 -14.50
N LYS A 258 4.32 -10.84 -15.68
CA LYS A 258 4.74 -9.44 -15.85
C LYS A 258 3.91 -8.47 -14.99
N ILE A 259 2.60 -8.72 -14.82
CA ILE A 259 1.73 -7.87 -13.99
C ILE A 259 2.14 -7.96 -12.52
N VAL A 260 2.34 -9.18 -12.00
CA VAL A 260 2.76 -9.37 -10.60
C VAL A 260 4.17 -8.84 -10.36
N LEU A 261 5.06 -8.94 -11.35
CA LEU A 261 6.40 -8.37 -11.27
C LEU A 261 6.39 -6.84 -11.17
N ASP A 262 5.43 -6.14 -11.76
CA ASP A 262 5.29 -4.68 -11.58
C ASP A 262 5.05 -4.33 -10.10
N ASP A 263 4.15 -5.05 -9.42
CA ASP A 263 3.89 -4.84 -7.99
C ASP A 263 5.16 -5.11 -7.16
N ILE A 264 5.84 -6.24 -7.41
CA ILE A 264 7.09 -6.63 -6.73
C ILE A 264 8.19 -5.58 -6.95
N GLN A 265 8.33 -5.06 -8.17
CA GLN A 265 9.30 -4.03 -8.48
C GLN A 265 8.96 -2.71 -7.81
N SER A 266 7.67 -2.35 -7.74
CA SER A 266 7.22 -1.14 -7.07
C SER A 266 7.45 -1.15 -5.55
N ASP A 267 7.55 -2.35 -4.95
CA ASP A 267 7.87 -2.53 -3.53
C ASP A 267 9.35 -2.37 -3.23
N ARG A 268 10.23 -2.60 -4.20
CA ARG A 268 11.68 -2.46 -3.99
C ARG A 268 12.00 -1.00 -3.66
N PHE A 269 12.72 -0.82 -2.55
CA PHE A 269 13.03 0.50 -1.99
C PHE A 269 11.80 1.34 -1.63
N SER A 270 10.60 0.78 -1.61
CA SER A 270 9.43 1.56 -1.26
C SER A 270 9.44 1.90 0.23
N PHE A 271 9.08 3.15 0.55
CA PHE A 271 8.91 3.53 1.95
C PHE A 271 7.73 2.81 2.60
N SER A 272 6.76 2.30 1.82
CA SER A 272 5.63 1.54 2.37
C SER A 272 6.11 0.25 3.05
N ILE A 273 7.00 -0.51 2.40
CA ILE A 273 7.60 -1.70 3.02
C ILE A 273 8.46 -1.30 4.23
N THR A 274 9.29 -0.27 4.09
CA THR A 274 10.09 0.24 5.22
C THR A 274 9.21 0.60 6.41
N GLN A 275 8.11 1.30 6.18
CA GLN A 275 7.17 1.74 7.22
C GLN A 275 6.50 0.55 7.91
N ALA A 276 6.04 -0.45 7.16
CA ALA A 276 5.47 -1.68 7.73
C ALA A 276 6.50 -2.42 8.62
N VAL A 277 7.75 -2.51 8.16
CA VAL A 277 8.83 -3.12 8.95
C VAL A 277 9.17 -2.29 10.20
N LEU A 278 9.16 -0.96 10.11
CA LEU A 278 9.37 -0.08 11.26
C LEU A 278 8.24 -0.17 12.30
N ILE A 279 6.98 -0.31 11.86
CA ILE A 279 5.85 -0.59 12.76
C ILE A 279 6.07 -1.94 13.45
N TYR A 280 6.43 -2.98 12.70
CA TYR A 280 6.75 -4.28 13.31
C TYR A 280 7.86 -4.16 14.36
N TYR A 281 8.95 -3.44 14.04
CA TYR A 281 10.04 -3.22 14.99
C TYR A 281 9.61 -2.38 16.20
N SER A 282 8.70 -1.43 16.05
CA SER A 282 8.26 -0.61 17.18
C SER A 282 7.54 -1.44 18.23
N PHE A 283 6.70 -2.40 17.85
CA PHE A 283 6.07 -3.33 18.80
C PHE A 283 7.10 -4.16 19.57
N LYS A 284 8.16 -4.62 18.90
CA LYS A 284 9.28 -5.27 19.58
C LYS A 284 9.97 -4.33 20.58
N ARG A 285 10.19 -3.06 20.20
CA ARG A 285 10.80 -2.05 21.08
C ARG A 285 9.90 -1.69 22.28
N TYR A 286 8.58 -1.65 22.08
CA TYR A 286 7.62 -1.44 23.17
C TYR A 286 7.74 -2.57 24.20
N GLN A 287 7.75 -3.83 23.74
CA GLN A 287 7.93 -4.99 24.61
C GLN A 287 9.27 -4.96 25.36
N GLU A 288 10.38 -4.65 24.67
CA GLU A 288 11.71 -4.54 25.29
C GLU A 288 11.80 -3.45 26.37
N GLN A 289 10.95 -2.42 26.27
CA GLN A 289 10.86 -1.33 27.26
C GLN A 289 9.79 -1.58 28.34
N GLY A 290 9.13 -2.74 28.32
CA GLY A 290 8.15 -3.14 29.33
C GLY A 290 6.75 -2.54 29.14
N LEU A 291 6.46 -1.89 28.01
CA LEU A 291 5.13 -1.30 27.78
C LEU A 291 4.05 -2.37 27.77
N LEU A 292 3.09 -2.26 28.67
CA LEU A 292 1.93 -3.15 28.75
C LEU A 292 0.82 -2.68 27.81
N ILE A 293 0.76 -3.28 26.61
CA ILE A 293 -0.29 -3.00 25.61
C ILE A 293 -1.44 -3.98 25.81
N ARG A 294 -2.61 -3.48 26.21
CA ARG A 294 -3.83 -4.28 26.39
C ARG A 294 -4.53 -4.63 25.07
N GLY A 295 -4.46 -3.74 24.08
CA GLY A 295 -5.11 -3.92 22.79
C GLY A 295 -4.77 -2.83 21.79
N VAL A 296 -5.08 -3.09 20.53
CA VAL A 296 -4.97 -2.14 19.42
C VAL A 296 -6.34 -2.06 18.74
N ILE A 297 -6.83 -0.84 18.52
CA ILE A 297 -8.02 -0.56 17.73
C ILE A 297 -7.50 -0.16 16.34
N ASP A 298 -7.69 -1.04 15.36
CA ASP A 298 -7.29 -0.82 13.97
C ASP A 298 -8.39 -0.08 13.21
N TRP A 299 -8.01 0.91 12.40
CA TRP A 299 -8.93 1.61 11.51
C TRP A 299 -9.54 0.69 10.45
N PHE A 300 -8.78 -0.28 9.94
CA PHE A 300 -9.20 -1.15 8.83
C PHE A 300 -10.09 -2.33 9.26
N GLU A 301 -10.28 -2.54 10.56
CA GLU A 301 -11.15 -3.59 11.11
C GLU A 301 -12.54 -3.09 11.52
N ASN A 302 -12.87 -1.81 11.27
CA ASN A 302 -14.20 -1.22 11.52
C ASN A 302 -15.11 -1.21 10.29
#